data_AF-M5GEI9-F1
#
_entry.id   AF-M5GEI9-F1
#
_cell.length_a   1.000
_cell.length_b   1.000
_cell.length_c   1.000
_cell.angle_alpha   90.00
_cell.angle_beta   90.00
_cell.angle_gamma   90.00
#
_symmetry.space_group_name_H-M   'P 1'
#
loop_
_entity.id
_entity.type
_entity.pdbx_description
1 polymer ?
#
loop_
_entity_poly.entity_id
_entity_poly.type
_entity_poly.pdbx_seq_one_letter_code
_entity_poly.pdbx_strand_id
1 'polypeptide(L)'
;LAIGYDIGCDHSKTLATSILGQEAQEKNLKMYIGTFHGYTHNHKCQLQFHPHFLMMASSETIETNEWVFLKQNLMVHLFPYALAYHWHMTLHFF
;
A
#
# COMPACT_ATOMS: atom_id res chain seq x y z
N LEU A 1 -5.37 14.80 -0.95
CA LEU A 1 -6.34 13.71 -0.70
C LEU A 1 -5.64 12.37 -0.94
N ALA A 2 -5.91 11.33 -0.16
CA ALA A 2 -5.21 10.06 -0.21
C ALA A 2 -6.20 8.88 -0.18
N ILE A 3 -6.00 7.88 -1.04
CA ILE A 3 -6.80 6.65 -1.05
C ILE A 3 -5.87 5.44 -1.05
N GLY A 4 -6.02 4.57 -0.06
CA GLY A 4 -5.37 3.25 -0.04
C GLY A 4 -6.22 2.26 -0.81
N TYR A 5 -5.63 1.57 -1.78
CA TYR A 5 -6.30 0.50 -2.51
C TYR A 5 -5.28 -0.54 -2.98
N ASP A 6 -5.62 -1.83 -2.85
CA ASP A 6 -4.69 -2.93 -3.13
C ASP A 6 -4.26 -3.02 -4.59
N ILE A 7 -4.98 -2.36 -5.50
CA ILE A 7 -4.61 -2.19 -6.91
C ILE A 7 -4.37 -0.73 -7.25
N GLY A 8 -4.00 0.10 -6.28
CA GLY A 8 -3.83 1.54 -6.42
C GLY A 8 -2.91 1.94 -7.58
N CYS A 9 -1.93 1.11 -7.93
CA CYS A 9 -1.05 1.35 -9.07
C CYS A 9 -1.79 1.31 -10.41
N ASP A 10 -2.61 0.29 -10.64
CA ASP A 10 -3.37 0.12 -11.88
C ASP A 10 -4.58 1.03 -11.88
N HIS A 11 -5.21 1.20 -10.72
CA HIS A 11 -6.29 2.14 -10.54
C HIS A 11 -5.83 3.59 -10.79
N SER A 12 -4.57 3.93 -10.50
CA SER A 12 -4.03 5.26 -10.82
C SER A 12 -4.01 5.53 -12.33
N LYS A 13 -3.72 4.50 -13.14
CA LYS A 13 -3.75 4.60 -14.61
C LYS A 13 -5.19 4.80 -15.09
N THR A 14 -6.12 3.99 -14.60
CA THR A 14 -7.54 4.11 -14.90
C THR A 14 -8.06 5.50 -14.55
N LEU A 15 -7.75 5.99 -13.36
CA LEU A 15 -8.13 7.32 -12.88
C LEU A 15 -7.60 8.42 -13.79
N ALA A 16 -6.31 8.36 -14.18
CA ALA A 16 -5.68 9.33 -15.06
C ALA A 16 -6.32 9.40 -16.46
N THR A 17 -6.85 8.28 -16.95
CA THR A 17 -7.56 8.20 -18.25
C THR A 17 -9.05 8.47 -18.17
N SER A 18 -9.61 8.59 -16.96
CA SER A 18 -11.04 8.79 -16.75
C SER A 18 -11.43 10.27 -16.81
N ILE A 19 -12.75 10.53 -16.87
CA ILE A 19 -13.31 11.88 -16.74
C ILE A 19 -12.93 12.57 -15.42
N LEU A 20 -12.59 11.78 -14.39
CA LEU A 20 -12.18 12.27 -13.08
C LEU A 20 -10.67 12.58 -13.01
N GLY A 21 -9.90 12.28 -14.06
CA GLY A 21 -8.46 12.42 -14.06
C GLY A 21 -8.01 13.87 -13.82
N GLN A 22 -8.69 14.84 -14.45
CA GLN A 22 -8.37 16.25 -14.25
C GLN A 22 -8.68 16.71 -12.83
N GLU A 23 -9.86 16.36 -12.30
CA GLU A 23 -10.25 16.69 -10.92
C GLU A 23 -9.30 16.03 -9.90
N ALA A 24 -8.90 14.78 -10.14
CA ALA A 24 -7.94 14.07 -9.30
C ALA A 24 -6.57 14.77 -9.29
N GLN A 25 -6.12 15.28 -10.43
CA GLN A 25 -4.87 16.06 -10.53
C GLN A 25 -4.99 17.39 -9.78
N GLU A 26 -6.08 18.15 -9.99
CA GLU A 26 -6.34 19.43 -9.31
C GLU A 26 -6.37 19.26 -7.78
N LYS A 27 -6.94 18.15 -7.28
CA LYS A 27 -7.00 17.82 -5.86
C LYS A 27 -5.72 17.16 -5.32
N ASN A 28 -4.70 16.99 -6.16
CA ASN A 28 -3.47 16.24 -5.84
C ASN A 28 -3.79 14.89 -5.16
N LEU A 29 -4.75 14.15 -5.73
CA LEU A 29 -5.14 12.84 -5.22
C LEU A 29 -3.97 11.86 -5.37
N LYS A 30 -3.59 11.21 -4.26
CA LYS A 30 -2.54 10.20 -4.21
C LYS A 30 -3.16 8.83 -3.98
N MET A 31 -2.77 7.87 -4.80
CA MET A 31 -3.09 6.46 -4.61
C MET A 31 -1.99 5.79 -3.82
N TYR A 32 -2.37 4.98 -2.85
CA TYR A 32 -1.47 4.18 -2.04
C TYR A 32 -1.78 2.70 -2.21
N ILE A 33 -0.76 1.87 -2.12
CA ILE A 33 -0.87 0.41 -2.08
C ILE A 33 -0.42 -0.10 -0.72
N GLY A 34 -0.94 -1.25 -0.29
CA GLY A 34 -0.39 -1.95 0.88
C GLY A 34 1.02 -2.47 0.63
N THR A 35 1.77 -2.75 1.70
CA THR A 35 3.12 -3.35 1.69
C THR A 35 3.21 -4.56 0.75
N PHE A 36 2.22 -5.45 0.83
CA PHE A 36 2.19 -6.70 0.09
C PHE A 36 1.90 -6.59 -1.41
N HIS A 37 1.50 -5.42 -1.90
CA HIS A 37 1.31 -5.23 -3.34
C HIS A 37 2.65 -5.33 -4.11
N GLY A 38 3.78 -5.05 -3.46
CA GLY A 38 5.09 -5.20 -4.08
C GLY A 38 5.43 -6.64 -4.47
N TYR A 39 4.96 -7.62 -3.70
CA TYR A 39 5.19 -9.05 -3.96
C TYR A 39 4.66 -9.48 -5.33
N THR A 40 3.54 -8.90 -5.77
CA THR A 40 2.88 -9.23 -7.04
C THR A 40 3.26 -8.28 -8.18
N HIS A 41 3.63 -7.03 -7.89
CA HIS A 41 3.81 -5.97 -8.91
C HIS A 41 5.21 -5.38 -9.04
N ASN A 42 6.22 -5.85 -8.28
CA ASN A 42 7.63 -5.42 -8.27
C ASN A 42 7.98 -4.19 -7.39
N HIS A 43 9.27 -4.08 -7.04
CA HIS A 43 9.84 -3.03 -6.18
C HIS A 43 9.60 -1.60 -6.70
N LYS A 44 9.56 -1.37 -8.03
CA LYS A 44 9.28 -0.02 -8.57
C LYS A 44 7.87 0.44 -8.19
N CYS A 45 6.91 -0.49 -8.17
CA CYS A 45 5.55 -0.19 -7.75
C CYS A 45 5.50 0.22 -6.27
N GLN A 46 6.21 -0.49 -5.38
CA GLN A 46 6.37 -0.10 -3.97
C GLN A 46 6.96 1.32 -3.84
N LEU A 47 8.04 1.64 -4.55
CA LEU A 47 8.64 2.98 -4.46
C LEU A 47 7.68 4.11 -4.86
N GLN A 48 6.78 3.86 -5.80
CA GLN A 48 5.89 4.88 -6.35
C GLN A 48 4.57 5.04 -5.61
N PHE A 49 4.11 4.02 -4.89
CA PHE A 49 2.77 3.98 -4.31
C PHE A 49 2.75 3.60 -2.82
N HIS A 50 3.88 3.20 -2.24
CA HIS A 50 3.90 2.78 -0.85
C HIS A 50 3.84 3.99 0.12
N PRO A 51 2.98 3.95 1.15
CA PRO A 51 2.79 5.03 2.12
C PRO A 51 4.07 5.51 2.78
N HIS A 52 4.97 4.57 3.10
CA HIS A 52 6.24 4.87 3.74
C HIS A 52 7.17 5.73 2.87
N PHE A 53 7.11 5.59 1.54
CA PHE A 53 7.92 6.40 0.62
C PHE A 53 7.22 7.71 0.21
N LEU A 54 5.89 7.74 0.27
CA LEU A 54 5.08 8.88 -0.17
C LEU A 54 4.66 9.82 0.97
N MET A 55 4.95 9.47 2.23
CA MET A 55 4.92 10.30 3.43
C MET A 55 3.69 11.23 3.60
N MET A 56 2.46 10.77 3.32
CA MET A 56 1.24 11.55 3.64
C MET A 56 -0.02 10.75 4.04
N ALA A 57 0.05 9.44 4.28
CA ALA A 57 -1.14 8.64 4.67
C ALA A 57 -1.03 8.11 6.11
N SER A 58 -2.12 8.18 6.87
CA SER A 58 -2.22 7.56 8.21
C SER A 58 -2.09 6.05 8.09
N SER A 59 -1.08 5.48 8.75
CA SER A 59 -0.70 4.06 8.69
C SER A 59 -1.86 3.09 8.98
N GLU A 60 -2.80 3.51 9.84
CA GLU A 60 -3.81 2.63 10.44
C GLU A 60 -4.72 1.90 9.43
N THR A 61 -5.07 2.51 8.30
CA THR A 61 -5.98 1.89 7.32
C THR A 61 -5.27 0.87 6.42
N ILE A 62 -3.96 0.98 6.27
CA ILE A 62 -3.15 0.11 5.41
C ILE A 62 -2.75 -1.19 6.14
N GLU A 63 -2.59 -1.13 7.46
CA GLU A 63 -2.18 -2.28 8.29
C GLU A 63 -3.20 -3.42 8.37
N THR A 64 -4.49 -3.12 8.18
CA THR A 64 -5.53 -4.17 8.26
C THR A 64 -5.36 -5.22 7.17
N ASN A 65 -4.93 -4.80 5.96
CA ASN A 65 -4.66 -5.73 4.86
C ASN A 65 -3.44 -6.61 5.14
N GLU A 66 -2.49 -6.08 5.89
CA GLU A 66 -1.28 -6.82 6.25
C GLU A 66 -1.60 -8.00 7.17
N TRP A 67 -2.44 -7.76 8.18
CA TRP A 67 -2.91 -8.79 9.10
C TRP A 67 -3.75 -9.88 8.44
N VAL A 68 -4.65 -9.51 7.52
CA VAL A 68 -5.49 -10.47 6.79
C VAL A 68 -4.62 -11.37 5.91
N PHE A 69 -3.68 -10.79 5.18
CA PHE A 69 -2.79 -11.54 4.29
C PHE A 69 -1.89 -12.52 5.05
N LEU A 70 -1.29 -12.11 6.17
CA LEU A 70 -0.46 -13.00 6.97
C LEU A 70 -1.26 -14.17 7.55
N LYS A 71 -2.52 -13.93 7.94
CA LYS A 71 -3.42 -15.01 8.37
C LYS A 71 -3.69 -16.00 7.24
N GLN A 72 -3.93 -15.49 6.03
CA GLN A 72 -4.15 -16.32 4.85
C GLN A 72 -2.93 -17.14 4.44
N ASN A 73 -1.72 -16.62 4.66
CA ASN A 73 -0.46 -17.30 4.35
C ASN A 73 0.13 -18.08 5.52
N LEU A 74 -0.59 -18.21 6.65
CA LEU A 74 -0.11 -18.84 7.89
C LEU A 74 1.18 -18.22 8.47
N MET A 75 1.57 -17.03 8.01
CA MET A 75 2.79 -16.35 8.39
C MET A 75 2.66 -15.55 9.70
N VAL A 76 1.44 -15.43 10.26
CA VAL A 76 1.23 -14.79 11.58
C VAL A 76 2.09 -15.44 12.67
N HIS A 77 2.31 -16.75 12.61
CA HIS A 77 3.10 -17.49 13.59
C HIS A 77 4.61 -17.22 13.49
N LEU A 78 5.09 -16.62 12.39
CA LEU A 78 6.50 -16.24 12.24
C LEU A 78 6.82 -14.94 12.99
N PHE A 79 5.81 -14.13 13.33
CA PHE A 79 5.98 -12.82 13.95
C PHE A 79 5.12 -12.59 15.22
N PRO A 80 5.09 -13.53 16.19
CA PRO A 80 4.14 -13.48 17.31
C PRO A 80 4.37 -12.32 18.29
N TYR A 81 5.56 -11.67 18.28
CA TYR A 81 5.94 -10.61 19.23
C TYR A 81 6.67 -9.42 18.63
N ALA A 82 6.71 -9.30 17.29
CA ALA A 82 7.37 -8.14 16.70
C ALA A 82 6.55 -6.86 17.00
N LEU A 83 7.21 -5.79 17.45
CA LEU A 83 6.60 -4.46 17.51
C LEU A 83 6.17 -4.03 16.09
N ALA A 84 5.17 -3.15 15.98
CA ALA A 84 4.71 -2.59 14.69
C ALA A 84 5.88 -2.17 13.78
N TYR A 85 6.92 -1.54 14.35
CA TYR A 85 8.15 -1.20 13.62
C TYR A 85 8.87 -2.40 12.98
N HIS A 86 9.10 -3.48 13.73
CA HIS A 86 9.77 -4.68 13.23
C HIS A 86 8.87 -5.46 12.26
N TRP A 87 7.56 -5.39 12.45
CA TRP A 87 6.56 -5.88 11.51
C TRP A 87 6.69 -5.20 10.16
N HIS A 88 6.54 -3.88 10.11
CA HIS A 88 6.64 -3.13 8.86
C HIS A 88 7.97 -3.35 8.14
N MET A 89 9.08 -3.38 8.87
CA MET A 89 10.38 -3.61 8.24
C MET A 89 10.45 -4.98 7.57
N THR A 90 9.92 -6.00 8.22
CA THR A 90 9.88 -7.35 7.65
C THR A 90 8.95 -7.43 6.45
N LEU A 91 7.79 -6.80 6.51
CA LEU A 91 6.87 -6.73 5.37
C LEU A 91 7.43 -5.94 4.19
N HIS A 92 8.31 -4.99 4.46
CA HIS A 92 9.00 -4.22 3.42
C HIS A 92 10.12 -5.00 2.74
N PHE A 93 10.61 -6.09 3.35
CA PHE A 93 11.59 -7.00 2.75
C PHE A 93 10.96 -8.01 1.77
N PHE A 94 9.64 -8.18 1.80
CA PHE A 94 8.87 -9.06 0.90
C PHE A 94 8.13 -8.26 -0.18
#